data_AF-A0A920HF26-F1
#
_entry.id   AF-A0A920HF26-F1
#
_cell.length_a   1.000
_cell.length_b   1.000
_cell.length_c   1.000
_cell.angle_alpha   90.00
_cell.angle_beta   90.00
_cell.angle_gamma   90.00
#
_symmetry.space_group_name_H-M   'P 1'
#
loop_
_entity.id
_entity.type
_entity.pdbx_description
1 polymer ?
#
loop_
_entity_poly.entity_id
_entity_poly.type
_entity_poly.pdbx_seq_one_letter_code
_entity_poly.pdbx_strand_id
1 'polypeptide(L)' 'MGKLERKIAWFGTIIFMNKNSIFGWASFILTLLGIALILLGVLKYPDYAIGFSVVGVGFIAIGWAFNALKGRI' A
#
# COMPACT_ATOMS: atom_id res chain seq x y z
N MET A 1 -34.25 8.24 -11.38
CA MET A 1 -33.39 7.35 -10.60
C MET A 1 -33.93 7.25 -9.18
N GLY A 2 -34.40 6.06 -8.79
CA GLY A 2 -35.13 5.82 -7.55
C GLY A 2 -34.25 5.97 -6.29
N LYS A 3 -34.87 6.27 -5.14
CA LYS A 3 -34.17 6.35 -3.83
C LYS A 3 -33.49 5.02 -3.45
N LEU A 4 -34.02 3.90 -3.92
CA LEU A 4 -33.47 2.55 -3.75
C LEU A 4 -32.23 2.32 -4.61
N GLU A 5 -32.26 2.74 -5.88
CA GLU A 5 -31.12 2.68 -6.80
C GLU A 5 -29.95 3.54 -6.31
N ARG A 6 -30.22 4.71 -5.73
CA ARG A 6 -29.19 5.55 -5.10
C ARG A 6 -28.53 4.89 -3.88
N LYS A 7 -29.29 4.12 -3.09
CA LYS A 7 -28.74 3.34 -1.96
C LYS A 7 -27.88 2.18 -2.47
N ILE A 8 -28.34 1.45 -3.48
CA ILE A 8 -27.59 0.32 -4.08
C ILE A 8 -26.31 0.82 -4.76
N ALA A 9 -26.36 1.97 -5.46
CA ALA A 9 -25.18 2.62 -6.02
C ALA A 9 -24.19 3.08 -4.94
N TRP A 10 -24.68 3.64 -3.83
CA TRP A 10 -23.83 3.98 -2.67
C TRP A 10 -23.16 2.75 -2.07
N PHE A 11 -23.87 1.62 -1.92
CA PHE A 11 -23.28 0.37 -1.45
C PHE A 11 -22.28 -0.23 -2.45
N GLY A 12 -22.54 -0.15 -3.76
CA GLY A 12 -21.57 -0.55 -4.80
C GLY A 12 -20.32 0.33 -4.82
N THR A 13 -20.44 1.61 -4.46
CA THR A 13 -19.32 2.56 -4.38
C THR A 13 -18.47 2.36 -3.12
N ILE A 14 -19.04 1.83 -2.03
CA ILE A 14 -18.28 1.49 -0.81
C ILE A 14 -17.29 0.34 -1.06
N ILE A 15 -17.56 -0.53 -2.04
CA ILE A 15 -16.66 -1.63 -2.46
C ILE A 15 -15.73 -1.20 -3.61
N PHE A 16 -16.04 -0.10 -4.31
CA PHE A 16 -15.15 0.54 -5.27
C PHE A 16 -14.31 1.62 -4.58
N MET A 17 -13.15 1.23 -4.05
CA MET A 17 -12.17 2.18 -3.53
C MET A 17 -11.90 3.27 -4.60
N ASN A 18 -12.08 4.53 -4.22
CA ASN A 18 -11.66 5.67 -5.05
C ASN A 18 -10.19 5.48 -5.44
N LYS A 19 -9.82 5.84 -6.68
CA LYS A 19 -8.44 5.74 -7.19
C LYS A 19 -7.42 6.29 -6.18
N ASN A 20 -7.72 7.44 -5.57
CA ASN A 20 -6.88 8.05 -4.54
C ASN A 20 -6.74 7.21 -3.25
N SER A 21 -7.80 6.49 -2.88
CA SER A 21 -7.78 5.57 -1.74
C SER A 21 -6.97 4.32 -2.05
N ILE A 22 -7.05 3.78 -3.27
CA ILE A 22 -6.25 2.62 -3.69
C ILE A 22 -4.76 2.94 -3.62
N PHE A 23 -4.32 4.07 -4.18
CA PHE A 23 -2.92 4.50 -4.08
C PHE A 23 -2.45 4.70 -2.64
N GLY A 24 -3.33 5.24 -1.78
CA GLY A 24 -3.04 5.39 -0.35
C GLY A 24 -2.84 4.05 0.37
N TRP A 25 -3.75 3.10 0.17
CA TRP A 25 -3.66 1.77 0.77
C TRP A 25 -2.48 0.97 0.21
N ALA A 26 -2.19 1.09 -1.09
CA ALA A 26 -1.04 0.45 -1.71
C ALA A 26 0.27 0.96 -1.10
N SER A 27 0.42 2.29 -0.95
CA SER A 27 1.58 2.90 -0.31
C SER A 27 1.78 2.41 1.13
N PHE A 28 0.70 2.37 1.91
CA PHE A 28 0.72 1.91 3.29
C PHE A 28 1.19 0.46 3.41
N ILE A 29 0.62 -0.44 2.60
CA ILE A 29 0.95 -1.87 2.63
C ILE A 29 2.41 -2.10 2.21
N LEU A 30 2.89 -1.43 1.16
CA LEU A 30 4.28 -1.58 0.70
C LEU A 30 5.29 -1.10 1.74
N THR A 31 4.99 0.01 2.41
CA THR A 31 5.85 0.52 3.50
C THR A 31 5.90 -0.47 4.66
N LEU A 32 4.76 -1.06 5.03
CA LEU A 32 4.68 -2.08 6.08
C LEU A 32 5.49 -3.33 5.72
N LEU A 33 5.38 -3.81 4.48
CA LEU A 33 6.15 -4.96 3.98
C LEU A 33 7.66 -4.67 3.95
N GLY A 34 8.06 -3.47 3.56
CA GLY A 34 9.46 -3.06 3.58
C GLY A 34 10.06 -3.09 4.98
N ILE A 35 9.34 -2.56 5.98
CA ILE A 35 9.76 -2.64 7.39
C ILE A 35 9.82 -4.09 7.87
N ALA A 36 8.82 -4.91 7.53
CA ALA A 36 8.80 -6.32 7.91
C ALA A 36 9.98 -7.10 7.33
N LEU A 37 10.38 -6.81 6.08
CA LEU A 37 11.55 -7.44 5.45
C LEU A 37 12.87 -7.01 6.11
N ILE A 38 13.02 -5.73 6.46
CA ILE A 38 14.20 -5.26 7.20
C ILE A 38 14.28 -5.97 8.55
N LEU A 39 13.17 -6.03 9.29
CA LEU A 39 13.10 -6.72 10.58
C LEU A 39 13.41 -8.21 10.44
N LEU A 40 12.94 -8.87 9.37
CA LEU A 40 13.23 -10.27 9.10
C LEU A 40 14.74 -10.49 8.85
N GLY A 41 15.38 -9.59 8.10
CA GLY A 41 16.81 -9.62 7.85
C GLY A 41 17.63 -9.42 9.12
N VAL A 42 17.25 -8.46 9.97
CA VAL A 42 18.00 -8.15 11.19
C VAL A 42 17.78 -9.19 12.29
N LEU A 43 16.56 -9.69 12.47
CA LEU A 43 16.22 -10.56 13.61
C LEU A 43 16.34 -12.06 13.32
N LYS A 44 16.06 -12.49 12.09
CA LYS A 44 15.95 -13.92 11.76
C LYS A 44 16.99 -14.42 10.78
N TYR A 45 17.47 -13.57 9.87
CA TYR A 45 18.43 -13.94 8.83
C TYR A 45 19.60 -12.95 8.75
N PRO A 46 20.41 -12.83 9.82
CA PRO A 46 21.47 -11.82 9.90
C PRO A 46 22.52 -11.96 8.79
N ASP A 47 22.82 -13.19 8.34
CA ASP A 47 23.75 -13.44 7.23
C ASP A 47 23.26 -12.86 5.89
N TYR A 48 21.94 -12.69 5.76
CA TYR A 48 21.29 -12.11 4.58
C TYR A 48 20.73 -10.71 4.87
N ALA A 49 21.08 -10.10 6.00
CA ALA A 49 20.52 -8.82 6.45
C ALA A 49 20.69 -7.71 5.42
N ILE A 50 21.81 -7.70 4.69
CA ILE A 50 22.06 -6.72 3.63
C ILE A 50 21.04 -6.87 2.50
N GLY A 51 20.81 -8.09 2.01
CA GLY A 51 19.85 -8.37 0.95
C GLY A 51 18.43 -8.00 1.36
N PHE A 52 18.01 -8.44 2.55
CA PHE A 52 16.70 -8.09 3.11
C PHE A 52 16.52 -6.59 3.34
N SER A 53 17.58 -5.89 3.76
CA SER A 53 17.54 -4.44 3.96
C SER A 53 17.41 -3.68 2.65
N VAL A 54 18.16 -4.07 1.62
CA VAL A 54 18.08 -3.45 0.27
C VAL A 54 16.68 -3.63 -0.32
N VAL A 55 16.14 -4.86 -0.25
CA VAL A 55 14.79 -5.13 -0.75
C VAL A 55 13.75 -4.36 0.06
N GLY A 56 13.85 -4.36 1.39
CA GLY A 56 12.92 -3.64 2.25
C GLY A 56 12.92 -2.12 2.03
N VAL A 57 14.10 -1.52 1.85
CA VAL A 57 14.21 -0.10 1.44
C VAL A 57 13.60 0.13 0.07
N GLY A 58 13.75 -0.80 -0.88
CA GLY A 58 13.08 -0.76 -2.19
C GLY A 58 11.55 -0.73 -2.08
N PHE A 59 10.97 -1.56 -1.22
CA PHE A 59 9.52 -1.55 -0.96
C PHE A 59 9.04 -0.22 -0.35
N ILE A 60 9.81 0.35 0.58
CA ILE A 60 9.51 1.67 1.15
C ILE A 60 9.60 2.76 0.07
N ALA A 61 10.58 2.70 -0.83
CA ALA A 61 10.71 3.65 -1.94
C ALA A 61 9.52 3.61 -2.91
N ILE A 62 9.03 2.41 -3.25
CA ILE A 62 7.83 2.25 -4.09
C ILE A 62 6.59 2.78 -3.33
N GLY A 63 6.49 2.48 -2.03
CA GLY A 63 5.43 3.02 -1.17
C GLY A 63 5.42 4.55 -1.18
N TRP A 64 6.58 5.19 -1.08
CA TRP A 64 6.72 6.63 -1.18
C TRP A 64 6.29 7.16 -2.55
N ALA A 65 6.69 6.50 -3.65
CA ALA A 65 6.29 6.89 -4.99
C ALA A 65 4.76 6.86 -5.17
N PHE A 66 4.08 5.81 -4.68
CA PHE A 66 2.61 5.73 -4.72
C PHE A 66 1.94 6.80 -3.87
N ASN A 67 2.51 7.15 -2.72
CA ASN A 67 2.01 8.27 -1.92
C ASN A 67 2.19 9.61 -2.66
N ALA A 68 3.29 9.79 -3.40
CA ALA A 68 3.54 11.00 -4.19
C ALA A 68 2.63 11.13 -5.41
N LEU A 69 2.18 10.00 -5.98
CA LEU A 69 1.25 9.96 -7.11
C LEU A 69 -0.22 10.10 -6.69
N LYS A 70 -0.54 9.82 -5.42
CA LYS A 70 -1.87 10.02 -4.86
C LYS A 70 -2.31 11.48 -5.02
N GLY A 71 -3.43 11.70 -5.71
CA GLY A 71 -3.99 13.03 -5.98
C GLY A 71 -3.46 13.69 -7.25
N ARG A 72 -2.55 13.02 -7.98
CA ARG A 72 -2.01 13.50 -9.26
C ARG A 72 -2.52 12.72 -10.48
N ILE A 73 -3.13 11.54 -10.26
CA ILE A 73 -3.63 10.58 -11.27
C ILE A 73 -5.04 10.13 -10.90
#